data_AF-B0RBW4-F1
#
_entry.id   AF-B0RBW4-F1
#
_cell.length_a   1.000
_cell.length_b   1.000
_cell.length_c   1.000
_cell.angle_alpha   90.00
_cell.angle_beta   90.00
_cell.angle_gamma   90.00
#
_symmetry.space_group_name_H-M   'P 1'
#
loop_
_entity.id
_entity.type
_entity.pdbx_description
1 polymer ?
#
loop_
_entity_poly.entity_id
_entity_poly.type
_entity_poly.pdbx_seq_one_letter_code
_entity_poly.pdbx_strand_id
1 'polypeptide(L)'
;MWESRGGLYGPDMSDGEGSGSYVYLYRTIGAAGKPKYVGYGTTPARALTHSSGSHNTALEDWIGQGDYALEIAGPFANESTGHEVEAALISALKPEFNVASGDGHAFVPLGVPPELAERISIAPVDEAALARQAGGALIVYLAAGKVMRDGRAMADPSNPDETVIAADAEAWWQINRHMAGWRERPEETPRTLVAVHGPRPRSRFVIGAFTIDVDRLLLGAEDLRDGSLWKIPLINRTDADAAGLRGRKLTESTFGQGRHRVYHWVGADGVTHWDGRTHPTS
;
A
#
# COMPACT_ATOMS: atom_id res chain seq x y z
N MET A 1 -35.87 -69.85 -3.38
CA MET A 1 -34.59 -70.22 -4.05
C MET A 1 -34.76 -69.95 -5.53
N TRP A 2 -34.59 -68.69 -5.94
CA TRP A 2 -34.61 -68.18 -7.31
C TRP A 2 -33.74 -66.91 -7.33
N GLU A 3 -32.89 -66.79 -8.33
CA GLU A 3 -31.92 -65.70 -8.55
C GLU A 3 -32.61 -64.36 -8.83
N SER A 4 -31.95 -63.26 -8.46
CA SER A 4 -32.05 -62.00 -9.20
C SER A 4 -30.67 -61.35 -9.32
N ARG A 5 -30.33 -61.04 -10.59
CA ARG A 5 -29.21 -60.20 -11.01
C ARG A 5 -29.47 -58.75 -10.62
N GLY A 6 -28.40 -58.00 -10.35
CA GLY A 6 -28.45 -56.54 -10.23
C GLY A 6 -27.08 -55.97 -9.94
N GLY A 7 -26.21 -55.90 -10.95
CA GLY A 7 -25.00 -55.10 -10.88
C GLY A 7 -25.32 -53.61 -10.89
N LEU A 8 -24.63 -52.85 -10.05
CA LEU A 8 -24.45 -51.41 -10.20
C LEU A 8 -23.00 -51.09 -9.80
N TYR A 9 -22.20 -50.83 -10.83
CA TYR A 9 -21.11 -49.86 -10.87
C TYR A 9 -20.74 -49.23 -9.51
N GLY A 10 -19.72 -49.77 -8.86
CA GLY A 10 -18.82 -48.91 -8.11
C GLY A 10 -18.05 -48.07 -9.14
N PRO A 11 -17.91 -46.75 -8.98
CA PRO A 11 -17.01 -46.01 -9.85
C PRO A 11 -15.60 -46.58 -9.66
N ASP A 12 -15.11 -47.19 -10.73
CA ASP A 12 -13.72 -47.48 -10.98
C ASP A 12 -12.96 -46.16 -10.90
N MET A 13 -12.25 -45.95 -9.79
CA MET A 13 -11.42 -44.76 -9.53
C MET A 13 -9.98 -45.02 -10.00
N SER A 14 -9.82 -45.68 -11.15
CA SER A 14 -8.53 -45.74 -11.86
C SER A 14 -8.53 -44.73 -13.00
N ASP A 15 -7.46 -43.95 -13.02
CA ASP A 15 -6.90 -43.23 -14.16
C ASP A 15 -7.49 -41.85 -14.48
N GLY A 16 -7.02 -40.89 -13.68
CA GLY A 16 -7.05 -39.46 -13.97
C GLY A 16 -6.21 -38.67 -12.97
N GLU A 17 -4.93 -39.03 -12.78
CA GLU A 17 -3.94 -38.16 -12.11
C GLU A 17 -3.74 -36.88 -12.94
N GLY A 18 -4.71 -35.98 -12.88
CA GLY A 18 -4.49 -34.58 -13.25
C GLY A 18 -3.73 -33.93 -12.11
N SER A 19 -2.47 -33.54 -12.36
CA SER A 19 -1.69 -32.68 -11.49
C SER A 19 -2.40 -31.32 -11.34
N GLY A 20 -3.37 -31.23 -10.43
CA GLY A 20 -4.13 -30.02 -10.16
C GLY A 20 -3.43 -29.18 -9.12
N SER A 21 -3.46 -27.85 -9.26
CA SER A 21 -2.98 -26.94 -8.23
C SER A 21 -4.15 -26.45 -7.39
N TYR A 22 -4.09 -26.59 -6.07
CA TYR A 22 -5.17 -26.23 -5.16
C TYR A 22 -4.65 -25.32 -4.05
N VAL A 23 -5.49 -24.39 -3.63
CA VAL A 23 -5.27 -23.59 -2.43
C VAL A 23 -6.40 -23.89 -1.46
N TYR A 24 -6.06 -24.18 -0.22
CA TYR A 24 -7.02 -24.50 0.82
C TYR A 24 -6.91 -23.51 1.98
N LEU A 25 -8.05 -23.24 2.61
CA LEU A 25 -8.20 -22.26 3.68
C LEU A 25 -8.93 -22.91 4.86
N TYR A 26 -8.25 -22.96 6.00
CA TYR A 26 -8.84 -23.33 7.27
C TYR A 26 -9.40 -22.11 8.00
N ARG A 27 -10.63 -22.23 8.52
CA ARG A 27 -11.29 -21.23 9.34
C ARG A 27 -11.92 -21.83 10.60
N THR A 28 -12.12 -21.03 11.63
CA THR A 28 -12.99 -21.40 12.75
C THR A 28 -14.44 -21.50 12.29
N ILE A 29 -15.21 -22.45 12.83
CA ILE A 29 -16.65 -22.55 12.56
C ILE A 29 -17.40 -21.38 13.22
N GLY A 30 -18.35 -20.77 12.51
CA GLY A 30 -19.20 -19.69 13.04
C GLY A 30 -19.37 -18.51 12.06
N ALA A 31 -20.31 -17.61 12.38
CA ALA A 31 -20.76 -16.54 11.48
C ALA A 31 -19.67 -15.55 11.02
N ALA A 32 -18.54 -15.47 11.73
CA ALA A 32 -17.42 -14.60 11.40
C ALA A 32 -16.12 -15.36 11.05
N GLY A 33 -16.21 -16.68 10.78
CA GLY A 33 -15.10 -17.63 10.70
C GLY A 33 -13.71 -17.03 10.44
N LYS A 34 -12.89 -16.95 11.50
CA LYS A 34 -11.55 -16.37 11.46
C LYS A 34 -10.63 -17.28 10.65
N PRO A 35 -9.91 -16.76 9.63
CA PRO A 35 -8.91 -17.52 8.91
C PRO A 35 -7.75 -17.91 9.84
N LYS A 36 -7.39 -19.19 9.79
CA LYS A 36 -6.39 -19.81 10.66
C LYS A 36 -5.16 -20.27 9.90
N TYR A 37 -5.36 -20.81 8.70
CA TYR A 37 -4.26 -21.25 7.84
C TYR A 37 -4.67 -21.24 6.36
N VAL A 38 -3.75 -20.87 5.48
CA VAL A 38 -3.86 -21.02 4.04
C VAL A 38 -2.70 -21.91 3.57
N GLY A 39 -2.95 -22.85 2.68
CA GLY A 39 -1.88 -23.67 2.12
C GLY A 39 -2.12 -24.08 0.67
N TYR A 40 -1.03 -24.42 0.01
CA TYR A 40 -1.01 -24.99 -1.33
C TYR A 40 -0.86 -26.52 -1.31
N GLY A 41 -1.51 -27.18 -2.27
CA GLY A 41 -1.31 -28.60 -2.54
C GLY A 41 -1.56 -29.00 -3.98
N THR A 42 -0.88 -30.05 -4.41
CA THR A 42 -1.05 -30.67 -5.75
C THR A 42 -2.21 -31.67 -5.81
N THR A 43 -2.85 -31.94 -4.66
CA THR A 43 -4.04 -32.77 -4.54
C THR A 43 -4.93 -32.23 -3.42
N PRO A 44 -6.27 -32.39 -3.50
CA PRO A 44 -7.17 -32.07 -2.39
C PRO A 44 -6.88 -32.91 -1.14
N ALA A 45 -6.31 -34.12 -1.30
CA ALA A 45 -5.96 -35.00 -0.20
C ALA A 45 -4.93 -34.37 0.75
N ARG A 46 -4.01 -33.55 0.24
CA ARG A 46 -3.04 -32.81 1.06
C ARG A 46 -3.70 -31.86 2.05
N ALA A 47 -4.85 -31.29 1.70
CA ALA A 47 -5.64 -30.46 2.60
C ALA A 47 -6.35 -31.26 3.71
N LEU A 48 -6.38 -32.60 3.63
CA LEU A 48 -6.99 -33.48 4.62
C LEU A 48 -5.95 -34.20 5.50
N THR A 49 -4.67 -34.22 5.10
CA THR A 49 -3.61 -35.04 5.72
C THR A 49 -2.55 -34.24 6.46
N HIS A 50 -2.90 -33.07 7.01
CA HIS A 50 -2.00 -32.32 7.91
C HIS A 50 -1.51 -33.13 9.14
N SER A 51 -2.06 -34.32 9.37
CA SER A 51 -1.86 -35.20 10.53
C SER A 51 -0.57 -36.04 10.55
N SER A 52 0.41 -35.81 9.68
CA SER A 52 1.70 -36.50 9.79
C SER A 52 2.84 -35.77 9.09
N GLY A 53 3.56 -34.93 9.84
CA GLY A 53 4.90 -34.47 9.46
C GLY A 53 5.01 -33.02 8.98
N SER A 54 4.06 -32.13 9.32
CA SER A 54 4.25 -30.71 9.07
C SER A 54 5.20 -30.11 10.12
N HIS A 55 5.98 -29.10 9.75
CA HIS A 55 6.82 -28.36 10.70
C HIS A 55 6.02 -27.41 11.61
N ASN A 56 4.67 -27.51 11.64
CA ASN A 56 3.78 -26.57 12.29
C ASN A 56 2.88 -27.26 13.32
N THR A 57 3.47 -27.64 14.45
CA THR A 57 2.79 -28.39 15.52
C THR A 57 1.56 -27.65 16.05
N ALA A 58 1.59 -26.32 16.11
CA ALA A 58 0.45 -25.53 16.57
C ALA A 58 -0.77 -25.62 15.64
N LEU A 59 -0.55 -25.71 14.33
CA LEU A 59 -1.61 -25.96 13.35
C LEU A 59 -2.19 -27.36 13.51
N GLU A 60 -1.32 -28.36 13.69
CA GLU A 60 -1.74 -29.76 13.88
C GLU A 60 -2.59 -29.92 15.15
N ASP A 61 -2.15 -29.34 16.26
CA ASP A 61 -2.88 -29.35 17.53
C ASP A 61 -4.25 -28.67 17.40
N TRP A 62 -4.34 -27.59 16.62
CA TRP A 62 -5.60 -26.89 16.38
C TRP A 62 -6.54 -27.68 15.46
N ILE A 63 -6.03 -28.27 14.37
CA ILE A 63 -6.81 -29.16 13.48
C ILE A 63 -7.32 -30.37 14.28
N GLY A 64 -6.50 -30.92 15.19
CA GLY A 64 -6.87 -32.05 16.05
C GLY A 64 -8.07 -31.80 16.96
N GLN A 65 -8.45 -30.53 17.20
CA GLN A 65 -9.66 -30.17 17.96
C GLN A 65 -10.95 -30.39 17.15
N GLY A 66 -10.86 -30.48 15.81
CA GLY A 66 -11.99 -30.81 14.93
C GLY A 66 -12.98 -29.68 14.63
N ASP A 67 -12.88 -28.53 15.31
CA ASP A 67 -13.82 -27.41 15.17
C ASP A 67 -13.40 -26.39 14.07
N TYR A 68 -13.25 -26.88 12.84
CA TYR A 68 -12.85 -26.05 11.70
C TYR A 68 -13.71 -26.28 10.44
N ALA A 69 -13.76 -25.24 9.60
CA ALA A 69 -14.20 -25.34 8.22
C ALA A 69 -12.99 -25.37 7.30
N LEU A 70 -13.01 -26.27 6.31
CA LEU A 70 -12.00 -26.36 5.25
C LEU A 70 -12.64 -25.96 3.93
N GLU A 71 -12.10 -24.91 3.33
CA GLU A 71 -12.49 -24.42 2.00
C GLU A 71 -11.37 -24.71 1.00
N ILE A 72 -11.72 -25.03 -0.25
CA ILE A 72 -10.75 -25.35 -1.31
C ILE A 72 -11.08 -24.52 -2.56
N ALA A 73 -10.05 -23.90 -3.14
CA ALA A 73 -10.08 -23.27 -4.45
C ALA A 73 -9.18 -24.06 -5.42
N GLY A 74 -9.67 -24.25 -6.65
CA GLY A 74 -9.00 -24.99 -7.71
C GLY A 74 -9.89 -26.04 -8.39
N PRO A 75 -9.34 -26.87 -9.29
CA PRO A 75 -7.94 -26.87 -9.71
C PRO A 75 -7.58 -25.59 -10.49
N PHE A 76 -6.45 -24.99 -10.16
CA PHE A 76 -5.81 -23.94 -10.95
C PHE A 76 -5.02 -24.56 -12.11
N ALA A 77 -4.85 -23.78 -13.18
CA ALA A 77 -4.23 -24.23 -14.42
C ALA A 77 -2.76 -24.64 -14.26
N ASN A 78 -2.04 -24.06 -13.29
CA ASN A 78 -0.64 -24.34 -13.01
C ASN A 78 -0.27 -23.99 -11.56
N GLU A 79 0.91 -24.46 -11.14
CA GLU A 79 1.48 -24.24 -9.79
C GLU A 79 1.73 -22.77 -9.50
N SER A 80 2.20 -22.00 -10.48
CA SER A 80 2.42 -20.55 -10.34
C SER A 80 1.14 -19.82 -9.91
N THR A 81 0.00 -20.10 -10.55
CA THR A 81 -1.29 -19.52 -10.16
C THR A 81 -1.72 -19.98 -8.76
N GLY A 82 -1.44 -21.24 -8.41
CA GLY A 82 -1.69 -21.74 -7.04
C GLY A 82 -0.92 -20.95 -5.99
N HIS A 83 0.38 -20.74 -6.18
CA HIS A 83 1.20 -19.95 -5.25
C HIS A 83 0.85 -18.46 -5.23
N GLU A 84 0.46 -17.87 -6.36
CA GLU A 84 -0.03 -16.49 -6.39
C GLU A 84 -1.29 -16.32 -5.54
N VAL A 85 -2.25 -17.25 -5.66
CA VAL A 85 -3.49 -17.21 -4.87
C VAL A 85 -3.20 -17.48 -3.39
N GLU A 86 -2.33 -18.43 -3.08
CA GLU A 86 -1.89 -18.73 -1.71
C GLU A 86 -1.28 -17.49 -1.05
N ALA A 87 -0.27 -16.88 -1.67
CA ALA A 87 0.41 -15.71 -1.13
C ALA A 87 -0.53 -14.51 -0.97
N ALA A 88 -1.41 -14.27 -1.95
CA ALA A 88 -2.40 -13.21 -1.87
C ALA A 88 -3.38 -13.41 -0.70
N LEU A 89 -3.84 -14.65 -0.47
CA LEU A 89 -4.72 -14.97 0.65
C LEU A 89 -3.99 -14.86 2.00
N ILE A 90 -2.75 -15.34 2.11
CA ILE A 90 -1.93 -15.19 3.32
C ILE A 90 -1.76 -13.70 3.64
N SER A 91 -1.38 -12.89 2.65
CA SER A 91 -1.18 -11.46 2.80
C SER A 91 -2.46 -10.72 3.23
N ALA A 92 -3.60 -11.04 2.61
CA ALA A 92 -4.88 -10.38 2.89
C ALA A 92 -5.47 -10.79 4.24
N LEU A 93 -5.45 -12.08 4.55
CA LEU A 93 -6.17 -12.66 5.69
C LEU A 93 -5.32 -12.70 6.96
N LYS A 94 -3.99 -12.65 6.83
CA LYS A 94 -3.01 -12.78 7.93
C LYS A 94 -3.35 -13.93 8.89
N PRO A 95 -3.52 -15.15 8.34
CA PRO A 95 -3.85 -16.33 9.14
C PRO A 95 -2.78 -16.61 10.20
N GLU A 96 -3.24 -17.00 11.38
CA GLU A 96 -2.43 -17.14 12.59
C GLU A 96 -1.31 -18.19 12.47
N PHE A 97 -1.56 -19.26 11.72
CA PHE A 97 -0.63 -20.38 11.61
C PHE A 97 0.25 -20.33 10.36
N ASN A 98 0.12 -19.33 9.47
CA ASN A 98 1.09 -19.15 8.39
C ASN A 98 2.32 -18.43 8.92
N VAL A 99 3.46 -19.14 8.92
CA VAL A 99 4.75 -18.60 9.37
C VAL A 99 5.44 -17.77 8.28
N ALA A 100 5.20 -18.12 7.01
CA ALA A 100 5.74 -17.42 5.85
C ALA A 100 4.62 -16.80 5.01
N SER A 101 4.96 -15.74 4.27
CA SER A 101 4.06 -14.95 3.43
C SER A 101 3.60 -15.67 2.15
N GLY A 102 4.21 -16.80 1.81
CA GLY A 102 4.11 -17.44 0.49
C GLY A 102 5.09 -16.82 -0.52
N ASP A 103 5.28 -17.49 -1.65
CA ASP A 103 6.27 -17.12 -2.69
C ASP A 103 5.68 -16.25 -3.82
N GLY A 104 4.46 -15.73 -3.65
CA GLY A 104 3.72 -14.97 -4.66
C GLY A 104 3.44 -13.51 -4.28
N HIS A 105 2.55 -12.87 -5.05
CA HIS A 105 2.18 -11.46 -4.84
C HIS A 105 1.45 -11.24 -3.51
N ALA A 106 1.83 -10.16 -2.80
CA ALA A 106 1.16 -9.68 -1.61
C ALA A 106 0.24 -8.49 -1.92
N PHE A 107 -0.79 -8.29 -1.10
CA PHE A 107 -1.55 -7.04 -1.11
C PHE A 107 -0.68 -5.92 -0.56
N VAL A 108 -0.48 -4.88 -1.36
CA VAL A 108 0.29 -3.68 -1.02
C VAL A 108 -0.66 -2.50 -0.78
N PRO A 109 -0.24 -1.45 -0.04
CA PRO A 109 -0.96 -0.20 -0.11
C PRO A 109 -1.00 0.31 -1.55
N LEU A 110 -2.07 1.00 -1.89
CA LEU A 110 -2.25 1.55 -3.23
C LEU A 110 -1.13 2.58 -3.56
N GLY A 111 -0.53 2.52 -4.76
CA GLY A 111 0.54 3.42 -5.19
C GLY A 111 1.94 3.08 -4.66
N VAL A 112 2.09 1.90 -4.04
CA VAL A 112 3.30 1.45 -3.34
C VAL A 112 3.85 0.20 -4.01
N PRO A 113 5.17 0.08 -4.19
CA PRO A 113 5.77 -1.09 -4.82
C PRO A 113 5.76 -2.31 -3.87
N PRO A 114 5.89 -3.54 -4.42
CA PRO A 114 5.75 -4.79 -3.66
C PRO A 114 6.65 -4.93 -2.43
N GLU A 115 7.86 -4.40 -2.49
CA GLU A 115 8.85 -4.44 -1.41
C GLU A 115 8.44 -3.65 -0.15
N LEU A 116 7.38 -2.84 -0.23
CA LEU A 116 6.81 -2.06 0.87
C LEU A 116 5.41 -2.56 1.27
N ALA A 117 5.08 -3.82 0.96
CA ALA A 117 3.76 -4.40 1.24
C ALA A 117 3.36 -4.31 2.74
N GLU A 118 4.33 -4.44 3.65
CA GLU A 118 4.12 -4.42 5.10
C GLU A 118 3.53 -3.09 5.60
N ARG A 119 3.70 -2.00 4.83
CA ARG A 119 3.13 -0.67 5.11
C ARG A 119 1.62 -0.68 5.23
N ILE A 120 0.94 -1.68 4.66
CA ILE A 120 -0.53 -1.85 4.80
C ILE A 120 -0.96 -2.03 6.26
N SER A 121 -0.05 -2.52 7.10
CA SER A 121 -0.27 -2.81 8.53
C SER A 121 0.07 -1.64 9.45
N ILE A 122 0.73 -0.60 8.94
CA ILE A 122 1.17 0.52 9.75
C ILE A 122 -0.03 1.42 10.05
N ALA A 123 -0.18 1.80 11.32
CA ALA A 123 -1.23 2.71 11.75
C ALA A 123 -1.15 4.05 10.99
N PRO A 124 -2.30 4.65 10.65
CA PRO A 124 -2.33 5.99 10.06
C PRO A 124 -1.57 7.00 10.93
N VAL A 125 -0.92 7.96 10.28
CA VAL A 125 -0.11 9.00 10.91
C VAL A 125 -0.76 10.37 10.72
N ASP A 126 -0.65 11.26 11.70
CA ASP A 126 -1.02 12.65 11.52
C ASP A 126 0.10 13.46 10.85
N GLU A 127 -0.22 14.65 10.34
CA GLU A 127 0.73 15.48 9.60
C GLU A 127 1.89 15.95 10.48
N ALA A 128 1.68 16.15 11.78
CA ALA A 128 2.71 16.60 12.72
C ALA A 128 3.76 15.50 12.97
N ALA A 129 3.33 14.27 13.22
CA ALA A 129 4.21 13.11 13.38
C ALA A 129 4.92 12.76 12.07
N LEU A 130 4.23 12.88 10.94
CA LEU A 130 4.82 12.73 9.62
C LEU A 130 5.93 13.77 9.39
N ALA A 131 5.67 15.05 9.69
CA ALA A 131 6.65 16.11 9.51
C ALA A 131 7.86 15.98 10.45
N ARG A 132 7.66 15.55 11.70
CA ARG A 132 8.77 15.20 12.61
C ARG A 132 9.65 14.10 12.04
N GLN A 133 9.05 13.05 11.49
CA GLN A 133 9.78 11.97 10.82
C GLN A 133 10.54 12.46 9.57
N ALA A 134 10.00 13.43 8.86
CA ALA A 134 10.55 13.98 7.63
C ALA A 134 11.61 15.08 7.83
N GLY A 135 11.77 15.60 9.05
CA GLY A 135 12.58 16.80 9.28
C GLY A 135 11.93 18.08 8.72
N GLY A 136 10.60 18.15 8.74
CA GLY A 136 9.79 19.23 8.16
C GLY A 136 9.28 18.87 6.77
N ALA A 137 7.98 19.09 6.54
CA ALA A 137 7.28 18.62 5.35
C ALA A 137 6.53 19.75 4.64
N LEU A 138 6.66 19.77 3.31
CA LEU A 138 5.73 20.42 2.41
C LEU A 138 4.80 19.34 1.85
N ILE A 139 3.57 19.29 2.35
CA ILE A 139 2.61 18.25 2.00
C ILE A 139 1.72 18.79 0.88
N VAL A 140 1.70 18.14 -0.27
CA VAL A 140 0.97 18.58 -1.46
C VAL A 140 -0.10 17.56 -1.85
N TYR A 141 -1.22 18.04 -2.37
CA TYR A 141 -2.29 17.18 -2.84
C TYR A 141 -2.19 16.91 -4.34
N LEU A 142 -2.06 15.63 -4.70
CA LEU A 142 -2.21 15.17 -6.08
C LEU A 142 -3.67 14.78 -6.31
N ALA A 143 -4.37 15.61 -7.08
CA ALA A 143 -5.75 15.33 -7.43
C ALA A 143 -5.84 14.14 -8.40
N ALA A 144 -6.92 13.37 -8.33
CA ALA A 144 -7.15 12.29 -9.29
C ALA A 144 -7.36 12.86 -10.71
N GLY A 145 -6.78 12.20 -11.71
CA GLY A 145 -6.91 12.56 -13.11
C GLY A 145 -5.97 11.74 -13.98
N LYS A 146 -6.06 11.93 -15.30
CA LYS A 146 -5.16 11.25 -16.26
C LYS A 146 -4.02 12.16 -16.73
N VAL A 147 -4.32 13.44 -16.90
CA VAL A 147 -3.45 14.40 -17.59
C VAL A 147 -3.53 15.75 -16.89
N MET A 148 -2.37 16.34 -16.61
CA MET A 148 -2.23 17.70 -16.08
C MET A 148 -2.67 18.73 -17.12
N ARG A 149 -2.86 19.99 -16.71
CA ARG A 149 -3.28 21.05 -17.63
C ARG A 149 -2.32 21.29 -18.80
N ASP A 150 -1.04 20.95 -18.63
CA ASP A 150 0.02 21.11 -19.62
C ASP A 150 0.22 19.86 -20.52
N GLY A 151 -0.63 18.84 -20.39
CA GLY A 151 -0.57 17.64 -21.21
C GLY A 151 0.30 16.50 -20.66
N ARG A 152 1.01 16.71 -19.54
CA ARG A 152 1.78 15.63 -18.87
C ARG A 152 0.85 14.64 -18.15
N ALA A 153 1.30 13.40 -17.96
CA ALA A 153 0.56 12.40 -17.18
C ALA A 153 0.47 12.82 -15.69
N MET A 154 -0.68 12.57 -15.05
CA MET A 154 -0.83 12.69 -13.60
C MET A 154 -0.41 11.39 -12.91
N ALA A 155 -0.07 11.48 -11.62
CA ALA A 155 0.26 10.30 -10.83
C ALA A 155 -0.92 9.31 -10.80
N ASP A 156 -0.68 8.08 -11.25
CA ASP A 156 -1.67 7.00 -11.20
C ASP A 156 -1.33 6.05 -10.04
N PRO A 157 -2.15 6.01 -8.97
CA PRO A 157 -1.92 5.10 -7.86
C PRO A 157 -2.04 3.61 -8.23
N SER A 158 -2.66 3.26 -9.36
CA SER A 158 -2.76 1.88 -9.84
C SER A 158 -1.54 1.42 -10.65
N ASN A 159 -0.77 2.37 -11.17
CA ASN A 159 0.48 2.12 -11.90
C ASN A 159 1.52 3.17 -11.48
N PRO A 160 2.09 3.02 -10.27
CA PRO A 160 2.94 4.05 -9.70
C PRO A 160 4.27 4.12 -10.45
N ASP A 161 4.56 5.28 -11.04
CA ASP A 161 5.84 5.64 -11.65
C ASP A 161 6.44 6.80 -10.85
N GLU A 162 7.61 6.59 -10.25
CA GLU A 162 8.26 7.56 -9.37
C GLU A 162 8.55 8.87 -10.11
N THR A 163 8.91 8.80 -11.39
CA THR A 163 9.23 9.98 -12.19
C THR A 163 7.99 10.81 -12.50
N VAL A 164 6.85 10.16 -12.74
CA VAL A 164 5.55 10.82 -12.92
C VAL A 164 5.07 11.42 -11.60
N ILE A 165 5.16 10.67 -10.51
CA ILE A 165 4.79 11.14 -9.16
C ILE A 165 5.64 12.38 -8.79
N ALA A 166 6.95 12.33 -9.01
CA ALA A 166 7.84 13.46 -8.77
C ALA A 166 7.48 14.67 -9.64
N ALA A 167 7.20 14.46 -10.94
CA ALA A 167 6.86 15.52 -11.89
C ALA A 167 5.51 16.22 -11.58
N ASP A 168 4.55 15.49 -11.02
CA ASP A 168 3.26 16.01 -10.54
C ASP A 168 3.45 16.74 -9.20
N ALA A 169 4.19 16.14 -8.27
CA ALA A 169 4.46 16.69 -6.94
C ALA A 169 5.30 17.97 -6.96
N GLU A 170 6.30 18.07 -7.83
CA GLU A 170 7.22 19.23 -7.85
C GLU A 170 6.57 20.52 -8.38
N ALA A 171 5.45 20.43 -9.11
CA ALA A 171 5.06 21.47 -10.05
C ALA A 171 4.13 22.56 -9.47
N TRP A 172 4.62 23.79 -9.56
CA TRP A 172 3.86 25.05 -9.58
C TRP A 172 2.97 25.33 -8.37
N TRP A 173 3.59 25.39 -7.19
CA TRP A 173 2.92 25.72 -5.93
C TRP A 173 2.99 27.20 -5.60
N GLN A 174 1.93 27.74 -5.00
CA GLN A 174 1.88 29.14 -4.54
C GLN A 174 2.59 29.34 -3.19
N ILE A 175 3.87 28.96 -3.11
CA ILE A 175 4.72 29.06 -1.91
C ILE A 175 5.52 30.38 -1.82
N ASN A 176 5.40 31.29 -2.80
CA ASN A 176 6.16 32.54 -2.84
C ASN A 176 6.10 33.36 -1.53
N ARG A 177 4.97 33.28 -0.82
CA ARG A 177 4.74 33.93 0.48
C ARG A 177 5.70 33.47 1.59
N HIS A 178 6.23 32.27 1.50
CA HIS A 178 7.13 31.67 2.51
C HIS A 178 8.60 31.89 2.18
N MET A 179 8.93 32.18 0.91
CA MET A 179 10.31 32.22 0.43
C MET A 179 11.19 33.25 1.14
N ALA A 180 10.65 34.41 1.52
CA ALA A 180 11.41 35.40 2.27
C ALA A 180 11.79 34.87 3.66
N GLY A 181 10.80 34.35 4.41
CA GLY A 181 11.03 33.76 5.73
C GLY A 181 11.95 32.55 5.70
N TRP A 182 11.86 31.70 4.68
CA TRP A 182 12.76 30.55 4.50
C TRP A 182 14.19 30.95 4.17
N ARG A 183 14.41 32.07 3.47
CA ARG A 183 15.77 32.58 3.23
C ARG A 183 16.39 33.20 4.48
N GLU A 184 15.57 33.88 5.29
CA GLU A 184 16.00 34.45 6.57
C GLU A 184 16.27 33.36 7.62
N ARG A 185 15.48 32.27 7.59
CA ARG A 185 15.56 31.11 8.50
C ARG A 185 15.58 29.80 7.72
N PRO A 186 16.71 29.44 7.08
CA PRO A 186 16.83 28.22 6.27
C PRO A 186 16.49 26.92 7.01
N GLU A 187 16.69 26.89 8.33
CA GLU A 187 16.37 25.78 9.21
C GLU A 187 14.86 25.47 9.29
N GLU A 188 14.00 26.46 9.02
CA GLU A 188 12.54 26.27 8.98
C GLU A 188 12.03 25.77 7.63
N THR A 189 12.89 25.75 6.60
CA THR A 189 12.53 25.28 5.27
C THR A 189 12.20 23.78 5.32
N PRO A 190 11.06 23.34 4.74
CA PRO A 190 10.73 21.92 4.69
C PRO A 190 11.84 21.12 3.98
N ARG A 191 12.17 19.95 4.53
CA ARG A 191 13.20 19.06 3.99
C ARG A 191 12.63 17.99 3.07
N THR A 192 11.35 17.68 3.21
CA THR A 192 10.68 16.67 2.41
C THR A 192 9.43 17.22 1.72
N LEU A 193 9.29 16.91 0.43
CA LEU A 193 8.06 17.10 -0.33
C LEU A 193 7.25 15.82 -0.24
N VAL A 194 6.03 15.91 0.28
CA VAL A 194 5.16 14.75 0.53
C VAL A 194 3.95 14.85 -0.37
N ALA A 195 3.87 13.97 -1.37
CA ALA A 195 2.75 13.87 -2.30
C ALA A 195 1.65 12.99 -1.71
N VAL A 196 0.47 13.57 -1.50
CA VAL A 196 -0.70 12.91 -0.93
C VAL A 196 -1.74 12.71 -2.00
N HIS A 197 -2.25 11.48 -2.11
CA HIS A 197 -3.36 11.12 -2.99
C HIS A 197 -4.54 10.59 -2.17
N GLY A 198 -5.75 10.70 -2.72
CA GLY A 198 -6.97 10.11 -2.16
C GLY A 198 -8.15 11.08 -2.12
N PRO A 199 -9.33 10.69 -2.65
CA PRO A 199 -10.44 11.61 -2.87
C PRO A 199 -11.11 12.11 -1.58
N ARG A 200 -10.98 11.38 -0.45
CA ARG A 200 -11.59 11.71 0.84
C ARG A 200 -10.52 11.88 1.91
N PRO A 201 -10.67 12.81 2.87
CA PRO A 201 -9.71 13.03 3.95
C PRO A 201 -9.22 11.77 4.66
N ARG A 202 -10.12 10.85 5.00
CA ARG A 202 -9.83 9.57 5.68
C ARG A 202 -9.24 8.48 4.79
N SER A 203 -9.24 8.69 3.47
CA SER A 203 -8.68 7.74 2.49
C SER A 203 -7.36 8.24 1.91
N ARG A 204 -6.75 9.26 2.54
CA ARG A 204 -5.52 9.85 2.04
C ARG A 204 -4.31 9.03 2.45
N PHE A 205 -3.37 8.94 1.53
CA PHE A 205 -2.11 8.24 1.72
C PHE A 205 -1.00 8.96 0.96
N VAL A 206 0.23 8.72 1.39
CA VAL A 206 1.42 9.23 0.73
C VAL A 206 1.70 8.35 -0.49
N ILE A 207 1.56 8.92 -1.69
CA ILE A 207 1.90 8.23 -2.95
C ILE A 207 3.39 8.37 -3.29
N GLY A 208 4.04 9.42 -2.78
CA GLY A 208 5.49 9.61 -2.84
C GLY A 208 5.98 10.64 -1.84
N ALA A 209 7.23 10.50 -1.39
CA ALA A 209 7.94 11.46 -0.55
C ALA A 209 9.36 11.63 -1.09
N PHE A 210 9.82 12.87 -1.21
CA PHE A 210 11.10 13.19 -1.85
C PHE A 210 11.88 14.20 -1.02
N THR A 211 13.20 14.05 -0.97
CA THR A 211 14.07 15.06 -0.32
C THR A 211 14.18 16.31 -1.20
N ILE A 212 13.90 17.47 -0.61
CA ILE A 212 13.96 18.77 -1.27
C ILE A 212 15.43 19.23 -1.36
N ASP A 213 15.82 19.73 -2.52
CA ASP A 213 17.07 20.47 -2.71
C ASP A 213 16.89 21.90 -2.16
N VAL A 214 17.04 22.03 -0.84
CA VAL A 214 16.79 23.29 -0.11
C VAL A 214 17.71 24.41 -0.61
N ASP A 215 18.98 24.11 -0.87
CA ASP A 215 19.93 25.12 -1.32
C ASP A 215 19.50 25.72 -2.66
N ARG A 216 19.14 24.87 -3.63
CA ARG A 216 18.63 25.34 -4.93
C ARG A 216 17.29 26.09 -4.80
N LEU A 217 16.40 25.63 -3.92
CA LEU A 217 15.13 26.30 -3.66
C LEU A 217 15.36 27.72 -3.12
N LEU A 218 16.24 27.88 -2.13
CA LEU A 218 16.51 29.17 -1.48
C LEU A 218 17.29 30.13 -2.38
N LEU A 219 18.23 29.62 -3.19
CA LEU A 219 18.89 30.39 -4.26
C LEU A 219 17.87 31.01 -5.22
N GLY A 220 16.74 30.33 -5.42
CA GLY A 220 15.63 30.86 -6.19
C GLY A 220 15.91 30.98 -7.67
N ALA A 221 16.56 29.96 -8.24
CA ALA A 221 16.88 29.88 -9.66
C ALA A 221 15.66 30.18 -10.55
N GLU A 222 15.88 30.88 -11.66
CA GLU A 222 14.79 31.40 -12.51
C GLU A 222 13.90 30.29 -13.09
N ASP A 223 14.48 29.13 -13.38
CA ASP A 223 13.77 27.95 -13.90
C ASP A 223 12.79 27.32 -12.88
N LEU A 224 12.91 27.68 -11.61
CA LEU A 224 11.99 27.26 -10.56
C LEU A 224 10.77 28.17 -10.42
N ARG A 225 10.68 29.26 -11.18
CA ARG A 225 9.64 30.29 -10.99
C ARG A 225 8.83 30.52 -12.25
N ASP A 226 7.52 30.54 -12.08
CA ASP A 226 6.58 31.05 -13.08
C ASP A 226 5.63 32.04 -12.39
N GLY A 227 6.00 33.33 -12.45
CA GLY A 227 5.32 34.39 -11.72
C GLY A 227 5.34 34.17 -10.19
N SER A 228 4.18 33.83 -9.62
CA SER A 228 4.02 33.54 -8.19
C SER A 228 4.10 32.05 -7.83
N LEU A 229 4.22 31.20 -8.85
CA LEU A 229 4.29 29.75 -8.72
C LEU A 229 5.74 29.31 -8.67
N TRP A 230 5.99 28.31 -7.84
CA TRP A 230 7.31 27.77 -7.61
C TRP A 230 7.31 26.27 -7.84
N LYS A 231 8.34 25.81 -8.53
CA LYS A 231 8.70 24.41 -8.61
C LYS A 231 9.54 24.04 -7.39
N ILE A 232 9.26 22.89 -6.77
CA ILE A 232 10.05 22.38 -5.65
C ILE A 232 11.18 21.51 -6.22
N PRO A 233 12.45 21.94 -6.13
CA PRO A 233 13.55 21.13 -6.61
C PRO A 233 13.77 19.92 -5.69
N LEU A 234 14.05 18.77 -6.28
CA LEU A 234 14.26 17.50 -5.58
C LEU A 234 15.70 17.04 -5.77
N ILE A 235 16.30 16.47 -4.72
CA ILE A 235 17.65 15.89 -4.79
C ILE A 235 17.65 14.65 -5.69
N ASN A 236 16.68 13.75 -5.46
CA ASN A 236 16.50 12.55 -6.27
C ASN A 236 15.01 12.38 -6.62
N ARG A 237 14.71 12.33 -7.92
CA ARG A 237 13.34 12.20 -8.44
C ARG A 237 12.88 10.74 -8.52
N THR A 238 13.78 9.76 -8.36
CA THR A 238 13.44 8.34 -8.39
C THR A 238 13.28 7.73 -6.99
N ASP A 239 13.66 8.45 -5.94
CA ASP A 239 13.45 8.04 -4.55
C ASP A 239 12.16 8.65 -4.02
N ALA A 240 11.05 7.94 -4.24
CA ALA A 240 9.72 8.34 -3.78
C ALA A 240 9.41 7.85 -2.36
N ASP A 241 10.37 7.31 -1.60
CA ASP A 241 10.20 6.85 -0.21
C ASP A 241 11.10 7.60 0.78
N ALA A 242 11.36 8.89 0.54
CA ALA A 242 12.14 9.70 1.45
C ALA A 242 11.54 9.64 2.88
N ALA A 243 12.42 9.43 3.85
CA ALA A 243 12.09 9.20 5.26
C ALA A 243 11.16 7.99 5.53
N GLY A 244 11.00 7.05 4.58
CA GLY A 244 10.16 5.87 4.75
C GLY A 244 8.67 6.22 4.87
N LEU A 245 8.21 7.19 4.09
CA LEU A 245 6.85 7.75 4.16
C LEU A 245 5.90 7.23 3.08
N ARG A 246 6.38 6.65 1.98
CA ARG A 246 5.53 6.11 0.92
C ARG A 246 4.61 5.04 1.47
N GLY A 247 3.35 5.07 1.05
CA GLY A 247 2.32 4.14 1.51
C GLY A 247 1.74 4.43 2.89
N ARG A 248 2.22 5.43 3.62
CA ARG A 248 1.63 5.82 4.91
C ARG A 248 0.24 6.39 4.69
N LYS A 249 -0.74 5.84 5.42
CA LYS A 249 -2.08 6.43 5.52
C LYS A 249 -2.05 7.64 6.45
N LEU A 250 -2.88 8.64 6.14
CA LEU A 250 -3.08 9.80 6.99
C LEU A 250 -4.35 9.65 7.81
N THR A 251 -4.35 10.09 9.07
CA THR A 251 -5.53 10.02 9.97
C THR A 251 -6.68 10.85 9.42
N GLU A 252 -6.50 12.16 9.31
CA GLU A 252 -7.39 13.08 8.60
C GLU A 252 -6.59 14.28 8.08
N SER A 253 -6.33 14.32 6.78
CA SER A 253 -5.78 15.50 6.12
C SER A 253 -6.88 16.13 5.27
N THR A 254 -7.02 17.46 5.25
CA THR A 254 -8.00 18.14 4.39
C THR A 254 -7.36 19.27 3.59
N PHE A 255 -7.44 19.19 2.26
CA PHE A 255 -6.99 20.25 1.34
C PHE A 255 -8.20 21.02 0.82
N GLY A 256 -8.05 22.32 0.63
CA GLY A 256 -9.07 23.15 0.01
C GLY A 256 -9.05 23.06 -1.52
N GLN A 257 -10.08 23.65 -2.16
CA GLN A 257 -10.26 23.63 -3.62
C GLN A 257 -9.48 24.75 -4.36
N GLY A 258 -8.89 25.70 -3.63
CA GLY A 258 -8.14 26.82 -4.22
C GLY A 258 -6.66 26.51 -4.43
N ARG A 259 -6.00 27.13 -5.41
CA ARG A 259 -4.57 26.91 -5.75
C ARG A 259 -3.57 27.17 -4.61
N HIS A 260 -3.96 27.92 -3.58
CA HIS A 260 -3.17 28.15 -2.35
C HIS A 260 -3.55 27.23 -1.19
N ARG A 261 -4.56 26.37 -1.39
CA ARG A 261 -5.14 25.47 -0.37
C ARG A 261 -4.84 23.99 -0.64
N VAL A 262 -3.99 23.73 -1.62
CA VAL A 262 -3.61 22.38 -2.08
C VAL A 262 -2.25 21.93 -1.52
N TYR A 263 -1.67 22.70 -0.59
CA TYR A 263 -0.49 22.30 0.17
C TYR A 263 -0.58 22.74 1.63
N HIS A 264 0.09 22.00 2.51
CA HIS A 264 0.37 22.35 3.89
C HIS A 264 1.89 22.44 4.10
N TRP A 265 2.32 23.32 4.99
CA TRP A 265 3.70 23.36 5.47
C TRP A 265 3.70 23.11 6.98
N VAL A 266 4.39 22.05 7.38
CA VAL A 266 4.51 21.60 8.76
C VAL A 266 6.00 21.50 9.11
N GLY A 267 6.40 22.16 10.20
CA GLY A 267 7.78 22.22 10.67
C GLY A 267 8.29 20.87 11.19
N ALA A 268 9.60 20.77 11.38
CA ALA A 268 10.24 19.58 11.95
C ALA A 268 9.85 19.32 13.42
N ASP A 269 9.29 20.32 14.11
CA ASP A 269 8.68 20.22 15.44
C ASP A 269 7.24 19.66 15.38
N GLY A 270 6.64 19.61 14.18
CA GLY A 270 5.26 19.23 13.93
C GLY A 270 4.27 20.39 14.04
N VAL A 271 4.74 21.64 14.12
CA VAL A 271 3.88 22.82 14.09
C VAL A 271 3.44 23.10 12.65
N THR A 272 2.13 23.26 12.44
CA THR A 272 1.60 23.68 11.15
C THR A 272 1.79 25.18 10.95
N HIS A 273 2.64 25.56 10.00
CA HIS A 273 2.87 26.96 9.61
C HIS A 273 1.89 27.43 8.52
N TRP A 274 1.37 26.49 7.71
CA TRP A 274 0.39 26.78 6.67
C TRP A 274 -0.51 25.57 6.41
N ASP A 275 -1.82 25.77 6.35
CA ASP A 275 -2.84 24.75 6.02
C ASP A 275 -3.79 25.20 4.90
N GLY A 276 -3.50 26.32 4.24
CA GLY A 276 -4.36 26.92 3.23
C GLY A 276 -5.61 27.65 3.76
N ARG A 277 -5.83 27.69 5.09
CA ARG A 277 -6.98 28.33 5.73
C ARG A 277 -6.61 29.52 6.60
N THR A 278 -5.38 29.55 7.12
CA THR A 278 -4.89 30.68 7.92
C THR A 278 -4.60 31.90 7.03
N HIS A 279 -5.39 32.96 7.14
CA HIS A 279 -4.89 34.30 6.86
C HIS A 279 -3.91 34.66 7.99
N PRO A 280 -2.74 35.27 7.71
CA PRO A 280 -1.99 35.90 8.77
C PRO A 280 -2.88 37.01 9.33
N THR A 281 -3.22 36.91 10.61
CA THR A 281 -3.67 38.07 11.37
C THR A 281 -2.54 39.09 11.29
N SER A 282 -2.90 40.26 10.78
CA SER A 282 -2.05 41.45 10.73
C SER A 282 -1.68 41.90 12.12
#